data_AF-D2KCC0-F1
#
_entry.id   AF-D2KCC0-F1
#
_cell.length_a   1.000
_cell.length_b   1.000
_cell.length_c   1.000
_cell.angle_alpha   90.00
_cell.angle_beta   90.00
_cell.angle_gamma   90.00
#
_symmetry.space_group_name_H-M   'P 1'
#
loop_
_entity.id
_entity.type
_entity.pdbx_description
1 polymer ?
#
loop_
_entity_poly.entity_id
_entity_poly.type
_entity_poly.pdbx_seq_one_letter_code
_entity_poly.pdbx_strand_id
1 'polypeptide(L)'
;MSRDPYLDVKREVESTLSTLPALLQTHSQTSPTSPSYDRVQNDLRGTLTLLEGDLEDLEESVEVVESMGDKWGISPSEVRTRRQFVERVKGEIELFVQRQDDTLGVISGTLHTLASQAGLIGHEVHAQSEMLDDLGNRVDHTDSKLRKVSKTMQDFIRRNEGESGSEAMCLSPRILSGHILFLAISHFVVRGLLCSTAETKSGWCIGILIVILIILLMLVIIT
;
A
#
# COMPACT_ATOMS: atom_id res chain seq x y z
N MET A 1 -36.51 -30.55 -14.86
CA MET A 1 -35.67 -30.68 -16.07
C MET A 1 -34.54 -29.71 -15.91
N SER A 2 -33.30 -30.19 -15.92
CA SER A 2 -32.12 -29.35 -15.77
C SER A 2 -32.06 -28.38 -16.96
N ARG A 3 -31.91 -27.09 -16.68
CA ARG A 3 -31.79 -26.03 -17.68
C ARG A 3 -30.50 -26.25 -18.47
N ASP A 4 -30.57 -26.20 -19.79
CA ASP A 4 -29.41 -26.39 -20.66
C ASP A 4 -28.55 -25.11 -20.67
N PRO A 5 -27.31 -25.15 -20.15
CA PRO A 5 -26.41 -23.99 -20.09
C PRO A 5 -26.11 -23.42 -21.48
N TYR A 6 -26.09 -24.28 -22.51
CA TYR A 6 -25.86 -23.86 -23.90
C TYR A 6 -26.88 -22.81 -24.35
N LEU A 7 -28.16 -23.00 -23.97
CA LEU A 7 -29.24 -22.08 -24.35
C LEU A 7 -29.18 -20.74 -23.60
N ASP A 8 -28.48 -20.69 -22.47
CA ASP A 8 -28.26 -19.44 -21.74
C ASP A 8 -27.18 -18.61 -22.45
N VAL A 9 -26.01 -19.21 -22.69
CA VAL A 9 -24.89 -18.56 -23.38
C VAL A 9 -25.27 -18.17 -24.81
N LYS A 10 -25.99 -19.05 -25.53
CA LYS A 10 -26.51 -18.73 -26.87
C LYS A 10 -27.34 -17.44 -26.88
N ARG A 11 -28.20 -17.22 -25.88
CA ARG A 11 -29.04 -16.02 -25.80
C ARG A 11 -28.22 -14.78 -25.48
N GLU A 12 -27.17 -14.93 -24.68
CA GLU A 12 -26.24 -13.86 -24.39
C GLU A 12 -25.46 -13.43 -25.64
N VAL A 13 -24.93 -14.40 -26.40
CA VAL A 13 -24.30 -14.18 -27.71
C VAL A 13 -25.26 -13.46 -28.68
N GLU A 14 -26.50 -13.93 -28.82
CA GLU A 14 -27.50 -13.29 -29.69
C GLU A 14 -27.83 -11.86 -29.24
N SER A 15 -27.89 -11.61 -27.92
CA SER A 15 -28.11 -10.28 -27.35
C SER A 15 -26.94 -9.34 -27.67
N THR A 16 -25.71 -9.77 -27.41
CA THR A 16 -24.49 -9.00 -27.66
C THR A 16 -24.29 -8.73 -29.15
N LEU A 17 -24.57 -9.72 -30.01
CA LEU A 17 -24.51 -9.57 -31.46
C LEU A 17 -25.52 -8.53 -31.97
N SER A 18 -26.68 -8.41 -31.33
CA SER A 18 -27.69 -7.41 -31.70
C SER A 18 -27.29 -5.97 -31.36
N THR A 19 -26.46 -5.75 -30.33
CA THR A 19 -25.99 -4.42 -29.92
C THR A 19 -24.74 -3.98 -30.68
N LEU A 20 -23.94 -4.94 -31.15
CA LEU A 20 -22.68 -4.71 -31.83
C LEU A 20 -22.77 -3.75 -33.04
N PRO A 21 -23.77 -3.82 -33.95
CA PRO A 21 -23.91 -2.88 -35.06
C PRO A 21 -24.03 -1.42 -34.62
N ALA A 22 -24.73 -1.16 -33.51
CA ALA A 22 -24.89 0.20 -32.99
C ALA A 22 -23.57 0.75 -32.41
N LEU A 23 -22.80 -0.09 -31.72
CA LEU A 23 -21.47 0.26 -31.21
C LEU A 23 -20.49 0.51 -32.35
N LEU A 24 -20.49 -0.36 -33.36
CA LEU A 24 -19.72 -0.24 -34.59
C LEU A 24 -20.06 1.06 -35.35
N GLN A 25 -21.34 1.42 -35.41
CA GLN A 25 -21.77 2.68 -36.02
C GLN A 25 -21.30 3.89 -35.21
N THR A 26 -21.43 3.85 -33.88
CA THR A 26 -20.96 4.93 -32.99
C THR A 26 -19.45 5.12 -33.11
N HIS A 27 -18.71 4.03 -33.16
CA HIS A 27 -17.27 4.01 -33.35
C HIS A 27 -16.87 4.64 -34.69
N SER A 28 -17.50 4.23 -35.81
CA SER A 28 -17.19 4.79 -37.13
C SER A 28 -17.51 6.28 -37.29
N GLN A 29 -18.48 6.79 -36.52
CA GLN A 29 -18.84 8.21 -36.49
C GLN A 29 -17.94 9.03 -35.55
N THR A 30 -17.18 8.38 -34.67
CA THR A 30 -16.32 9.05 -33.69
C THR A 30 -14.95 9.30 -34.29
N SER A 31 -14.55 10.57 -34.38
CA SER A 31 -13.23 10.93 -34.87
C SER A 31 -12.12 10.47 -33.90
N PRO A 32 -10.96 9.99 -34.40
CA PRO A 32 -9.82 9.58 -33.56
C PRO A 32 -9.27 10.67 -32.64
N THR A 33 -9.52 11.94 -32.96
CA THR A 33 -9.08 13.09 -32.16
C THR A 33 -10.10 13.52 -31.10
N SER A 34 -11.27 12.86 -31.07
CA SER A 34 -12.30 13.14 -30.08
C SER A 34 -11.87 12.63 -28.70
N PRO A 35 -12.08 13.39 -27.61
CA PRO A 35 -11.84 12.90 -26.25
C PRO A 35 -12.73 11.70 -25.87
N SER A 36 -13.79 11.41 -26.64
CA SER A 36 -14.64 10.24 -26.46
C SER A 36 -14.19 9.00 -27.23
N TYR A 37 -13.18 9.11 -28.09
CA TYR A 37 -12.72 8.03 -28.96
C TYR A 37 -12.23 6.82 -28.16
N ASP A 38 -11.32 7.04 -27.20
CA ASP A 38 -10.75 5.97 -26.37
C ASP A 38 -11.83 5.20 -25.61
N ARG A 39 -12.88 5.89 -25.12
CA ARG A 39 -14.00 5.24 -24.43
C ARG A 39 -14.77 4.32 -25.37
N VAL A 40 -15.20 4.84 -26.52
CA VAL A 40 -15.98 4.06 -27.50
C VAL A 40 -15.14 2.90 -28.04
N GLN A 41 -13.84 3.12 -28.25
CA GLN A 41 -12.91 2.08 -28.67
C GLN A 41 -12.75 0.98 -27.60
N ASN A 42 -12.58 1.35 -26.32
CA ASN A 42 -12.48 0.39 -25.23
C ASN A 42 -13.79 -0.38 -25.02
N ASP A 43 -14.95 0.29 -25.13
CA ASP A 43 -16.27 -0.34 -25.00
C ASP A 43 -16.48 -1.38 -26.12
N LEU A 44 -16.11 -1.04 -27.37
CA LEU A 44 -16.18 -1.96 -28.51
C LEU A 44 -15.23 -3.15 -28.33
N ARG A 45 -13.98 -2.90 -27.90
CA ARG A 45 -12.99 -3.96 -27.64
C ARG A 45 -13.48 -4.92 -26.55
N GLY A 46 -13.96 -4.40 -25.42
CA GLY A 46 -14.47 -5.21 -24.33
C GLY A 46 -15.67 -6.07 -24.75
N THR A 47 -16.59 -5.51 -25.53
CA THR A 47 -17.76 -6.24 -26.05
C THR A 47 -17.35 -7.38 -26.98
N LEU A 48 -16.36 -7.15 -27.85
CA LEU A 48 -15.85 -8.17 -28.77
C LEU A 48 -15.08 -9.29 -28.03
N THR A 49 -14.29 -8.94 -27.00
CA THR A 49 -13.60 -9.95 -26.18
C THR A 49 -14.57 -10.83 -25.40
N LEU A 50 -15.66 -10.27 -24.87
CA LEU A 50 -16.71 -11.06 -24.23
C LEU A 50 -17.36 -12.03 -25.23
N LEU A 51 -17.74 -11.52 -26.41
CA LEU A 51 -18.37 -12.32 -27.45
C LEU A 51 -17.46 -13.44 -27.98
N GLU A 52 -16.15 -13.21 -28.06
CA GLU A 52 -15.15 -14.22 -28.43
C GLU A 52 -15.09 -15.36 -27.41
N GLY A 53 -15.01 -15.02 -26.11
CA GLY A 53 -15.03 -16.01 -25.03
C GLY A 53 -16.32 -16.82 -25.01
N ASP A 54 -17.48 -16.16 -25.14
CA ASP A 54 -18.77 -16.85 -25.20
C ASP A 54 -18.85 -17.82 -26.40
N LEU A 55 -18.21 -17.48 -27.53
CA LEU A 55 -18.17 -18.35 -28.71
C LEU A 55 -17.21 -19.52 -28.56
N GLU A 56 -16.08 -19.32 -27.89
CA GLU A 56 -15.13 -20.39 -27.54
C GLU A 56 -15.81 -21.42 -26.63
N ASP A 57 -16.50 -20.95 -25.58
CA ASP A 57 -17.27 -21.81 -24.67
C ASP A 57 -18.37 -22.60 -25.42
N LEU A 58 -19.08 -21.94 -26.35
CA LEU A 58 -20.07 -22.62 -27.18
C LEU A 58 -19.44 -23.64 -28.13
N GLU A 59 -18.28 -23.35 -28.72
CA GLU A 59 -17.57 -24.28 -29.59
C GLU A 59 -17.09 -25.51 -28.81
N GLU A 60 -16.46 -25.32 -27.65
CA GLU A 60 -16.02 -26.40 -26.76
C GLU A 60 -17.22 -27.25 -26.33
N SER A 61 -18.35 -26.60 -25.99
CA SER A 61 -19.56 -27.33 -25.61
C SER A 61 -20.09 -28.23 -26.74
N VAL A 62 -19.99 -27.77 -27.99
CA VAL A 62 -20.40 -28.55 -29.16
C VAL A 62 -19.42 -29.70 -29.41
N GLU A 63 -18.12 -29.46 -29.30
CA GLU A 63 -17.09 -30.48 -29.48
C GLU A 63 -17.19 -31.60 -28.42
N VAL A 64 -17.45 -31.24 -27.16
CA VAL A 64 -17.68 -32.22 -26.08
C VAL A 64 -18.92 -33.07 -26.37
N VAL A 65 -19.99 -32.46 -26.86
CA VAL A 65 -21.22 -33.19 -27.23
C VAL A 65 -20.98 -34.08 -28.47
N GLU A 66 -20.21 -33.61 -29.45
CA GLU A 66 -19.84 -34.39 -30.64
C GLU A 66 -18.97 -35.60 -30.28
N SER A 67 -18.00 -35.42 -29.39
CA SER A 67 -17.06 -36.48 -28.99
C SER A 67 -17.69 -37.55 -28.08
N MET A 68 -18.69 -37.19 -27.27
CA MET A 68 -19.36 -38.13 -26.36
C MET A 68 -20.64 -38.78 -26.93
N GLY A 69 -21.12 -38.32 -28.10
CA GLY A 69 -22.23 -38.92 -28.85
C GLY A 69 -23.55 -39.00 -28.07
N ASP A 70 -24.25 -40.13 -28.17
CA ASP A 70 -25.58 -40.36 -27.58
C ASP A 70 -25.63 -40.32 -26.05
N LYS A 71 -24.48 -40.28 -25.37
CA LYS A 71 -24.37 -40.30 -23.90
C LYS A 71 -25.12 -39.14 -23.22
N TRP A 72 -25.22 -38.00 -23.90
CA TRP A 72 -25.92 -36.81 -23.40
C TRP A 72 -27.39 -36.75 -23.82
N GLY A 73 -27.87 -37.69 -24.64
CA GLY A 73 -29.25 -37.70 -25.13
C GLY A 73 -29.59 -36.54 -26.07
N ILE A 74 -28.58 -35.86 -26.63
CA ILE A 74 -28.74 -34.76 -27.59
C ILE A 74 -28.78 -35.35 -29.00
N SER A 75 -29.80 -34.99 -29.79
CA SER A 75 -29.95 -35.53 -31.14
C SER A 75 -28.81 -35.06 -32.06
N PRO A 76 -28.32 -35.89 -33.00
CA PRO A 76 -27.27 -35.48 -33.94
C PRO A 76 -27.66 -34.27 -34.80
N SER A 77 -28.96 -34.10 -35.05
CA SER A 77 -29.50 -32.92 -35.72
C SER A 77 -29.36 -31.65 -34.90
N GLU A 78 -29.61 -31.73 -33.59
CA GLU A 78 -29.45 -30.61 -32.67
C GLU A 78 -27.98 -30.18 -32.60
N VAL A 79 -27.05 -31.14 -32.48
CA VAL A 79 -25.61 -30.87 -32.47
C VAL A 79 -25.17 -30.12 -33.75
N ARG A 80 -25.65 -30.56 -34.92
CA ARG A 80 -25.41 -29.85 -36.19
C ARG A 80 -25.96 -28.43 -36.18
N THR A 81 -27.15 -28.21 -35.62
CA THR A 81 -27.73 -26.87 -35.47
C THR A 81 -26.87 -25.98 -34.57
N ARG A 82 -26.31 -26.54 -33.48
CA ARG A 82 -25.39 -25.81 -32.58
C ARG A 82 -24.09 -25.45 -33.29
N ARG A 83 -23.48 -26.39 -34.02
CA ARG A 83 -22.30 -26.15 -34.86
C ARG A 83 -22.56 -25.03 -35.89
N GLN A 84 -23.66 -25.12 -36.63
CA GLN A 84 -24.04 -24.10 -37.62
C GLN A 84 -24.28 -22.72 -37.00
N PHE A 85 -24.74 -22.65 -35.76
CA PHE A 85 -24.88 -21.38 -35.04
C PHE A 85 -23.50 -20.75 -34.79
N VAL A 86 -22.57 -21.50 -34.20
CA VAL A 86 -21.21 -21.01 -33.90
C VAL A 86 -20.50 -20.52 -35.16
N GLU A 87 -20.52 -21.31 -36.24
CA GLU A 87 -19.90 -20.93 -37.52
C GLU A 87 -20.51 -19.66 -38.13
N ARG A 88 -21.83 -19.50 -38.02
CA ARG A 88 -22.51 -18.30 -38.52
C ARG A 88 -22.07 -17.05 -37.78
N VAL A 89 -22.05 -17.11 -36.44
CA VAL A 89 -21.68 -15.95 -35.62
C VAL A 89 -20.21 -15.59 -35.83
N LYS A 90 -19.31 -16.57 -35.94
CA LYS A 90 -17.90 -16.34 -36.31
C LYS A 90 -17.79 -15.58 -37.63
N GLY A 91 -18.50 -16.04 -38.66
CA GLY A 91 -18.52 -15.35 -39.96
C GLY A 91 -19.11 -13.93 -39.89
N GLU A 92 -20.16 -13.70 -39.10
CA GLU A 92 -20.73 -12.36 -38.90
C GLU A 92 -19.73 -11.41 -38.22
N ILE A 93 -19.02 -11.88 -37.19
CA ILE A 93 -17.96 -11.10 -36.54
C ILE A 93 -16.84 -10.78 -37.53
N GLU A 94 -16.36 -11.75 -38.30
CA GLU A 94 -15.34 -11.51 -39.33
C GLU A 94 -15.79 -10.46 -40.36
N LEU A 95 -17.06 -10.47 -40.78
CA LEU A 95 -17.61 -9.46 -41.69
C LEU A 95 -17.67 -8.08 -41.04
N PHE A 96 -18.04 -7.98 -39.77
CA PHE A 96 -18.00 -6.71 -39.04
C PHE A 96 -16.58 -6.19 -38.91
N VAL A 97 -15.61 -7.09 -38.73
CA VAL A 97 -14.20 -6.78 -38.64
C VAL A 97 -13.66 -6.22 -39.96
N GLN A 98 -13.88 -6.94 -41.06
CA GLN A 98 -13.44 -6.54 -42.40
C GLN A 98 -14.06 -5.22 -42.87
N ARG A 99 -15.29 -4.93 -42.46
CA ARG A 99 -15.96 -3.68 -42.87
C ARG A 99 -15.38 -2.43 -42.18
N GLN A 100 -14.55 -2.58 -41.15
CA GLN A 100 -13.90 -1.48 -40.42
C GLN A 100 -12.38 -1.56 -40.48
N ASP A 101 -11.83 -1.51 -41.70
CA ASP A 101 -10.42 -1.78 -42.00
C ASP A 101 -9.40 -0.78 -41.41
N ASP A 102 -9.79 0.36 -40.84
CA ASP A 102 -8.85 1.31 -40.22
C ASP A 102 -8.74 1.19 -38.69
N THR A 103 -9.55 0.35 -38.02
CA THR A 103 -9.50 0.23 -36.55
C THR A 103 -9.40 -1.20 -36.04
N LEU A 104 -9.60 -2.20 -36.90
CA LEU A 104 -9.65 -3.60 -36.50
C LEU A 104 -8.46 -4.45 -36.98
N GLY A 105 -7.36 -3.81 -37.41
CA GLY A 105 -6.07 -4.49 -37.62
C GLY A 105 -5.51 -5.21 -36.38
N VAL A 106 -6.15 -5.04 -35.22
CA VAL A 106 -5.79 -5.69 -33.96
C VAL A 106 -6.57 -6.99 -33.72
N ILE A 107 -7.74 -7.24 -34.34
CA ILE A 107 -8.57 -8.42 -33.98
C ILE A 107 -7.96 -9.73 -34.53
N SER A 108 -7.44 -9.73 -35.75
CA SER A 108 -6.76 -10.92 -36.34
C SER A 108 -5.44 -11.24 -35.63
N GLY A 109 -4.74 -10.24 -35.10
CA GLY A 109 -3.56 -10.45 -34.25
C GLY A 109 -3.89 -10.85 -32.80
N THR A 110 -5.04 -10.41 -32.27
CA THR A 110 -5.44 -10.63 -30.87
C THR A 110 -5.99 -12.03 -30.64
N LEU A 111 -6.75 -12.62 -31.58
CA LEU A 111 -7.19 -14.02 -31.52
C LEU A 111 -6.00 -15.01 -31.39
N HIS A 112 -4.90 -14.76 -32.10
CA HIS A 112 -3.68 -15.57 -31.99
C HIS A 112 -2.85 -15.23 -30.74
N THR A 113 -2.86 -13.97 -30.30
CA THR A 113 -2.08 -13.51 -29.15
C THR A 113 -2.75 -13.89 -27.83
N LEU A 114 -4.08 -13.87 -27.71
CA LEU A 114 -4.82 -14.27 -26.50
C LEU A 114 -4.70 -15.76 -26.21
N ALA A 115 -4.70 -16.62 -27.24
CA ALA A 115 -4.34 -18.03 -27.11
C ALA A 115 -2.92 -18.23 -26.53
N SER A 116 -1.97 -17.33 -26.84
CA SER A 116 -0.63 -17.31 -26.23
C SER A 116 -0.60 -16.62 -24.85
N GLN A 117 -1.51 -15.68 -24.60
CA GLN A 117 -1.59 -14.87 -23.37
C GLN A 117 -2.29 -15.65 -22.24
N ALA A 118 -3.21 -16.56 -22.53
CA ALA A 118 -3.69 -17.56 -21.57
C ALA A 118 -2.54 -18.49 -21.09
N GLY A 119 -1.53 -18.74 -21.92
CA GLY A 119 -0.29 -19.43 -21.54
C GLY A 119 0.71 -18.58 -20.75
N LEU A 120 0.72 -17.26 -20.96
CA LEU A 120 1.64 -16.33 -20.28
C LEU A 120 1.05 -15.69 -18.99
N ILE A 121 -0.26 -15.78 -18.75
CA ILE A 121 -0.86 -15.43 -17.46
C ILE A 121 -0.39 -16.40 -16.35
N GLY A 122 -0.07 -17.66 -16.70
CA GLY A 122 0.62 -18.58 -15.80
C GLY A 122 2.06 -18.17 -15.44
N HIS A 123 2.69 -17.28 -16.22
CA HIS A 123 4.06 -16.81 -16.01
C HIS A 123 4.14 -15.36 -15.48
N GLU A 124 3.09 -14.55 -15.64
CA GLU A 124 3.03 -13.17 -15.09
C GLU A 124 2.77 -13.15 -13.57
N VAL A 125 2.51 -14.30 -12.94
CA VAL A 125 2.65 -14.48 -11.48
C VAL A 125 4.14 -14.47 -11.06
N HIS A 126 5.07 -14.74 -11.98
CA HIS A 126 6.52 -14.62 -11.72
C HIS A 126 7.08 -13.22 -12.01
N ALA A 127 6.43 -12.40 -12.85
CA ALA A 127 6.79 -10.99 -12.99
C ALA A 127 6.38 -10.15 -11.76
N GLN A 128 5.39 -10.62 -10.99
CA GLN A 128 5.15 -10.17 -9.61
C GLN A 128 6.14 -10.77 -8.58
N SER A 129 7.17 -11.51 -8.99
CA SER A 129 8.33 -11.84 -8.15
C SER A 129 9.49 -10.85 -8.31
N GLU A 130 9.56 -10.12 -9.43
CA GLU A 130 10.59 -9.11 -9.68
C GLU A 130 10.18 -7.72 -9.14
N MET A 131 8.87 -7.44 -9.05
CA MET A 131 8.35 -6.25 -8.36
C MET A 131 8.33 -6.37 -6.82
N LEU A 132 8.70 -7.53 -6.28
CA LEU A 132 8.94 -7.73 -4.84
C LEU A 132 10.39 -7.40 -4.43
N ASP A 133 11.35 -7.29 -5.37
CA ASP A 133 12.71 -6.83 -5.05
C ASP A 133 12.77 -5.31 -4.90
N ASP A 134 12.04 -4.53 -5.71
CA ASP A 134 11.97 -3.07 -5.54
C ASP A 134 11.12 -2.67 -4.31
N LEU A 135 10.06 -3.45 -4.01
CA LEU A 135 9.34 -3.31 -2.75
C LEU A 135 10.19 -3.79 -1.56
N GLY A 136 10.96 -4.87 -1.70
CA GLY A 136 11.93 -5.36 -0.72
C GLY A 136 13.02 -4.33 -0.43
N ASN A 137 13.63 -3.75 -1.46
CA ASN A 137 14.62 -2.68 -1.35
C ASN A 137 14.01 -1.40 -0.76
N ARG A 138 12.76 -1.07 -1.06
CA ARG A 138 12.05 0.05 -0.40
C ARG A 138 11.69 -0.24 1.05
N VAL A 139 11.31 -1.48 1.37
CA VAL A 139 11.02 -1.94 2.74
C VAL A 139 12.31 -1.99 3.55
N ASP A 140 13.44 -2.44 3.00
CA ASP A 140 14.76 -2.42 3.63
C ASP A 140 15.31 -0.99 3.76
N HIS A 141 15.06 -0.13 2.79
CA HIS A 141 15.36 1.30 2.92
C HIS A 141 14.49 1.95 4.01
N THR A 142 13.27 1.47 4.20
CA THR A 142 12.38 1.91 5.28
C THR A 142 12.77 1.30 6.62
N ASP A 143 13.15 0.02 6.72
CA ASP A 143 13.65 -0.63 7.93
C ASP A 143 14.97 -0.01 8.37
N SER A 144 15.89 0.27 7.44
CA SER A 144 17.14 0.97 7.75
C SER A 144 16.91 2.43 8.16
N LYS A 145 15.92 3.13 7.56
CA LYS A 145 15.48 4.45 8.04
C LYS A 145 14.82 4.37 9.39
N LEU A 146 13.94 3.39 9.62
CA LEU A 146 13.25 3.17 10.89
C LEU A 146 14.23 2.72 11.99
N ARG A 147 15.28 1.98 11.67
CA ARG A 147 16.40 1.66 12.59
C ARG A 147 17.26 2.87 12.86
N LYS A 148 17.55 3.71 11.86
CA LYS A 148 18.24 4.99 12.06
C LYS A 148 17.39 5.95 12.89
N VAL A 149 16.09 6.01 12.64
CA VAL A 149 15.12 6.81 13.40
C VAL A 149 14.93 6.23 14.78
N SER A 150 14.86 4.91 14.96
CA SER A 150 14.75 4.25 16.25
C SER A 150 16.04 4.43 17.04
N LYS A 151 17.21 4.34 16.42
CA LYS A 151 18.50 4.66 17.05
C LYS A 151 18.64 6.14 17.32
N THR A 152 18.12 7.01 16.46
CA THR A 152 18.06 8.46 16.68
C THR A 152 17.08 8.78 17.80
N MET A 153 15.95 8.08 17.89
CA MET A 153 14.93 8.16 18.94
C MET A 153 15.50 7.60 20.24
N GLN A 154 16.30 6.54 20.20
CA GLN A 154 16.99 5.96 21.34
C GLN A 154 18.19 6.79 21.74
N ASP A 155 18.82 7.50 20.80
CA ASP A 155 19.85 8.51 21.05
C ASP A 155 19.21 9.82 21.50
N PHE A 156 17.98 10.13 21.13
CA PHE A 156 17.18 11.27 21.62
C PHE A 156 16.59 10.95 22.97
N ILE A 157 16.20 9.70 23.24
CA ILE A 157 15.79 9.20 24.55
C ILE A 157 17.04 9.06 25.40
N ARG A 158 18.20 8.63 24.91
CA ARG A 158 19.46 8.64 25.67
C ARG A 158 20.10 10.02 25.78
N ARG A 159 19.79 10.95 24.88
CA ARG A 159 20.12 12.39 25.01
C ARG A 159 19.06 13.12 25.82
N ASN A 160 17.81 12.66 25.94
CA ASN A 160 16.79 13.22 26.85
C ASN A 160 16.85 12.60 28.24
N GLU A 161 17.16 11.31 28.35
CA GLU A 161 17.68 10.60 29.52
C GLU A 161 19.18 10.87 29.66
N GLY A 162 19.80 11.67 28.79
CA GLY A 162 21.16 12.19 28.93
C GLY A 162 21.14 13.63 29.44
N GLU A 163 20.15 14.39 28.96
CA GLU A 163 19.72 15.69 29.47
C GLU A 163 18.89 15.53 30.75
N SER A 164 18.33 14.34 31.03
CA SER A 164 17.70 13.98 32.32
C SER A 164 18.42 12.86 33.06
N GLY A 165 19.54 12.35 32.55
CA GLY A 165 20.21 11.18 33.15
C GLY A 165 21.59 10.84 32.56
N SER A 166 22.36 11.84 32.12
CA SER A 166 23.83 11.82 32.19
C SER A 166 24.38 13.20 31.81
N GLU A 167 24.09 14.23 32.59
CA GLU A 167 25.11 14.78 33.50
C GLU A 167 25.21 14.02 34.84
N ALA A 168 25.48 12.72 34.76
CA ALA A 168 26.38 12.08 35.68
C ALA A 168 27.76 12.22 35.03
N MET A 169 28.59 13.12 35.61
CA MET A 169 29.95 13.52 35.21
C MET A 169 29.96 14.69 34.19
N CYS A 170 29.91 15.97 34.58
CA CYS A 170 30.66 16.64 35.64
C CYS A 170 29.95 17.90 36.15
N LEU A 171 28.92 17.78 36.99
CA LEU A 171 28.70 18.82 38.02
C LEU A 171 29.59 18.45 39.20
N SER A 172 30.70 19.16 39.31
CA SER A 172 31.77 18.98 40.30
C SER A 172 31.28 18.57 41.72
N PRO A 173 32.07 17.81 42.50
CA PRO A 173 31.80 17.56 43.93
C PRO A 173 31.81 18.83 44.83
N ARG A 174 31.84 20.03 44.24
CA ARG A 174 32.00 21.28 44.98
C ARG A 174 30.73 21.71 45.71
N ILE A 175 29.54 21.25 45.30
CA ILE A 175 28.30 21.64 45.99
C ILE A 175 27.86 20.58 47.01
N LEU A 176 28.09 19.28 46.78
CA LEU A 176 27.74 18.26 47.78
C LEU A 176 28.78 18.15 48.92
N SER A 177 30.08 18.32 48.64
CA SER A 177 31.06 18.52 49.73
C SER A 177 30.86 19.88 50.41
N GLY A 178 30.44 20.90 49.67
CA GLY A 178 30.06 22.21 50.20
C GLY A 178 28.87 22.10 51.16
N HIS A 179 27.80 21.39 50.81
CA HIS A 179 26.63 21.22 51.66
C HIS A 179 26.93 20.36 52.90
N ILE A 180 27.72 19.29 52.77
CA ILE A 180 28.11 18.45 53.92
C ILE A 180 29.09 19.21 54.83
N LEU A 181 30.04 19.96 54.27
CA LEU A 181 30.96 20.82 55.03
C LEU A 181 30.23 22.03 55.63
N PHE A 182 29.24 22.60 54.95
CA PHE A 182 28.41 23.70 55.47
C PHE A 182 27.46 23.24 56.57
N LEU A 183 26.88 22.03 56.45
CA LEU A 183 26.12 21.39 57.53
C LEU A 183 27.04 20.99 58.70
N ALA A 184 28.26 20.52 58.45
CA ALA A 184 29.23 20.19 59.50
C ALA A 184 29.77 21.44 60.22
N ILE A 185 30.09 22.51 59.47
CA ILE A 185 30.53 23.80 60.02
C ILE A 185 29.35 24.49 60.71
N SER A 186 28.15 24.53 60.13
CA SER A 186 26.97 25.06 60.81
C SER A 186 26.68 24.29 62.09
N HIS A 187 26.76 22.96 62.08
CA HIS A 187 26.54 22.16 63.28
C HIS A 187 27.66 22.35 64.33
N PHE A 188 28.93 22.49 63.92
CA PHE A 188 30.05 22.78 64.82
C PHE A 188 29.99 24.21 65.40
N VAL A 189 29.61 25.20 64.58
CA VAL A 189 29.42 26.60 64.99
C VAL A 189 28.18 26.73 65.86
N VAL A 190 27.05 26.09 65.54
CA VAL A 190 25.85 26.08 66.39
C VAL A 190 26.12 25.36 67.71
N ARG A 191 26.86 24.24 67.70
CA ARG A 191 27.26 23.52 68.93
C ARG A 191 28.31 24.29 69.74
N GLY A 192 29.18 25.06 69.08
CA GLY A 192 30.14 25.99 69.71
C GLY A 192 29.46 27.24 70.28
N LEU A 193 28.46 27.81 69.60
CA LEU A 193 27.65 28.92 70.09
C LEU A 193 26.68 28.51 71.20
N LEU A 194 26.14 27.28 71.17
CA LEU A 194 25.41 26.70 72.31
C LEU A 194 26.33 26.44 73.52
N CYS A 195 27.61 26.15 73.29
CA CYS A 195 28.60 26.00 74.36
C CYS A 195 29.14 27.35 74.87
N SER A 196 29.13 28.41 74.04
CA SER A 196 29.63 29.75 74.37
C SER A 196 28.57 30.74 74.87
N THR A 197 27.32 30.32 75.08
CA THR A 197 26.29 31.13 75.77
C THR A 197 26.23 30.88 77.28
N ALA A 198 27.29 30.31 77.84
CA ALA A 198 27.68 30.65 79.21
C ALA A 198 28.53 31.92 79.15
N GLU A 199 27.91 33.05 79.51
CA GLU A 199 28.56 34.34 79.82
C GLU A 199 29.03 35.25 78.66
N THR A 200 28.11 36.06 78.11
CA THR A 200 28.16 37.56 78.05
C THR A 200 27.25 38.14 76.95
N LYS A 201 26.53 39.23 77.26
CA LYS A 201 25.42 39.80 76.44
C LYS A 201 25.83 40.42 75.08
N SER A 202 27.11 40.59 74.77
CA SER A 202 27.57 41.26 73.54
C SER A 202 27.71 40.34 72.31
N GLY A 203 27.61 39.02 72.47
CA GLY A 203 27.83 38.05 71.37
C GLY A 203 26.77 38.04 70.26
N TRP A 204 25.58 38.59 70.52
CA TRP A 204 24.45 38.54 69.58
C TRP A 204 24.66 39.43 68.34
N CYS A 205 25.29 40.60 68.51
CA CYS A 205 25.56 41.52 67.39
C CYS A 205 26.55 40.93 66.38
N ILE A 206 27.57 40.21 66.87
CA ILE A 206 28.53 39.51 66.01
C ILE A 206 27.84 38.40 65.22
N GLY A 207 26.95 37.63 65.84
CA GLY A 207 26.24 36.53 65.19
C GLY A 207 25.30 37.02 64.07
N ILE A 208 24.57 38.10 64.31
CA ILE A 208 23.66 38.70 63.33
C ILE A 208 24.42 39.23 62.11
N LEU A 209 25.57 39.89 62.32
CA LEU A 209 26.42 40.37 61.22
C LEU A 209 26.95 39.24 60.34
N ILE A 210 27.32 38.10 60.94
CA ILE A 210 27.81 36.93 60.21
C ILE A 210 26.69 36.28 59.39
N VAL A 211 25.48 36.16 59.94
CA VAL A 211 24.33 35.59 59.22
C VAL A 211 23.95 36.45 58.01
N ILE A 212 23.92 37.78 58.18
CA ILE A 212 23.64 38.72 57.09
C ILE A 212 24.71 38.62 55.99
N LEU A 213 25.99 38.52 56.37
CA LEU A 213 27.10 38.38 55.43
C LEU A 213 26.98 37.08 54.60
N ILE A 214 26.58 35.96 55.22
CA ILE A 214 26.39 34.68 54.53
C ILE A 214 25.22 34.76 53.54
N ILE A 215 24.10 35.40 53.91
CA ILE A 215 22.93 35.54 53.03
C ILE A 215 23.28 36.38 51.79
N LEU A 216 24.03 37.48 51.95
CA LEU A 216 24.48 38.32 50.83
C LEU A 216 25.42 37.57 49.88
N LEU A 217 26.31 36.73 50.42
CA LEU A 217 27.24 35.94 49.62
C LEU A 217 26.50 34.88 48.79
N MET A 218 25.45 34.27 49.33
CA MET A 218 24.62 33.29 48.63
C MET A 218 23.79 33.92 47.51
N LEU A 219 23.26 35.14 47.71
CA LEU A 219 22.53 35.88 46.66
C LEU A 219 23.42 36.21 45.45
N VAL A 220 24.68 36.59 45.68
CA VAL A 220 25.66 36.88 44.62
C VAL A 220 26.06 35.65 43.82
N ILE A 221 26.04 34.46 44.43
CA ILE A 221 26.37 33.21 43.72
C ILE A 221 25.20 32.72 42.85
N ILE A 222 23.96 33.11 43.19
CA ILE A 222 22.74 32.67 42.49
C ILE A 222 22.36 33.63 41.33
N THR A 223 22.85 34.86 41.34
CA THR A 223 22.58 35.89 40.31
C THR A 223 23.68 35.90 39.25
#